data_AF-A0A939P9U3-F1
#
_entry.id   AF-A0A939P9U3-F1
#
_cell.length_a   1.000
_cell.length_b   1.000
_cell.length_c   1.000
_cell.angle_alpha   90.00
_cell.angle_beta   90.00
_cell.angle_gamma   90.00
#
_symmetry.space_group_name_H-M   'P 1'
#
loop_
_entity.id
_entity.type
_entity.pdbx_description
1 polymer ?
#
loop_
_entity_poly.entity_id
_entity_poly.type
_entity_poly.pdbx_seq_one_letter_code
_entity_poly.pdbx_strand_id
1 'polypeptide(L)'
;MLERIAPDQLAWFTAWVAASAERADGPPLPAAYESTIAVLHPGAEPATSDLTAPFLGPPSVEGHPSDRQKTVLDRILLAATGPDAPACLASYDPHPADPTLGDLGDLGDLGDLAERVIGHIPYLLVAGPLQDLVYAAWEARWDYEQPVTMLWPADRTWCLSSDPDLPYTVLGCDRTLAARLLDEPVLRVRRT
;
A
#
# COMPACT_ATOMS: atom_id res chain seq x y z
N MET A 1 -9.62 2.56 16.25
CA MET A 1 -9.01 1.44 17.01
C MET A 1 -8.72 0.34 16.03
N LEU A 2 -7.51 -0.25 16.07
CA LEU A 2 -7.17 -1.36 15.19
C LEU A 2 -7.89 -2.64 15.61
N GLU A 3 -8.06 -3.51 14.64
CA GLU A 3 -8.75 -4.79 14.80
C GLU A 3 -8.08 -5.85 13.93
N ARG A 4 -8.40 -7.11 14.25
CA ARG A 4 -7.96 -8.25 13.46
C ARG A 4 -8.64 -8.23 12.10
N ILE A 5 -7.86 -8.48 11.05
CA ILE A 5 -8.39 -8.52 9.69
C ILE A 5 -9.45 -9.62 9.54
N ALA A 6 -10.56 -9.29 8.89
CA ALA A 6 -11.65 -10.23 8.67
C ALA A 6 -11.24 -11.37 7.70
N PRO A 7 -11.76 -12.60 7.86
CA PRO A 7 -11.35 -13.75 7.04
C PRO A 7 -11.51 -13.55 5.53
N ASP A 8 -12.53 -12.81 5.08
CA ASP A 8 -12.77 -12.53 3.66
C ASP A 8 -11.77 -11.52 3.07
N GLN A 9 -11.29 -10.57 3.88
CA GLN A 9 -10.24 -9.63 3.50
C GLN A 9 -8.88 -10.31 3.48
N LEU A 10 -8.59 -11.15 4.47
CA LEU A 10 -7.40 -11.99 4.50
C LEU A 10 -7.34 -12.92 3.29
N ALA A 11 -8.42 -13.65 3.00
CA ALA A 11 -8.48 -14.57 1.87
C ALA A 11 -8.27 -13.85 0.53
N TRP A 12 -8.84 -12.65 0.37
CA TRP A 12 -8.61 -11.82 -0.81
C TRP A 12 -7.14 -11.40 -0.94
N PHE A 13 -6.51 -10.93 0.14
CA PHE A 13 -5.11 -10.54 0.12
C PHE A 13 -4.19 -11.72 -0.17
N THR A 14 -4.42 -12.88 0.45
CA THR A 14 -3.65 -14.10 0.18
C THR A 14 -3.77 -14.54 -1.28
N ALA A 15 -4.96 -14.44 -1.88
CA ALA A 15 -5.15 -14.72 -3.31
C ALA A 15 -4.37 -13.72 -4.19
N TRP A 16 -4.35 -12.43 -3.81
CA TRP A 16 -3.55 -11.41 -4.48
C TRP A 16 -2.05 -11.69 -4.38
N VAL A 17 -1.55 -12.07 -3.20
CA VAL A 17 -0.14 -12.44 -3.00
C VAL A 17 0.24 -13.61 -3.89
N ALA A 18 -0.58 -14.66 -3.93
CA ALA A 18 -0.35 -15.84 -4.75
C ALA A 18 -0.30 -15.50 -6.26
N ALA A 19 -1.22 -14.65 -6.73
CA ALA A 19 -1.25 -14.21 -8.13
C ALA A 19 -0.07 -13.27 -8.47
N SER A 20 0.44 -12.52 -7.49
CA SER A 20 1.52 -11.56 -7.69
C SER A 20 2.90 -12.21 -7.75
N ALA A 21 3.09 -13.33 -7.04
CA ALA A 21 4.34 -14.10 -7.06
C ALA A 21 4.72 -14.62 -8.45
N GLU A 22 3.78 -14.67 -9.39
CA GLU A 22 4.00 -15.13 -10.76
C GLU A 22 4.44 -14.01 -11.73
N ARG A 23 4.57 -12.75 -11.27
CA ARG A 23 4.85 -11.59 -12.13
C ARG A 23 6.18 -10.91 -11.79
N ALA A 24 6.96 -10.60 -12.83
CA ALA A 24 8.25 -9.91 -12.69
C ALA A 24 8.12 -8.38 -12.52
N ASP A 25 7.00 -7.79 -12.94
CA ASP A 25 6.82 -6.33 -13.06
C ASP A 25 6.06 -5.71 -11.88
N GLY A 26 5.99 -6.43 -10.76
CA GLY A 26 5.23 -6.03 -9.58
C GLY A 26 3.78 -6.53 -9.60
N PRO A 27 3.09 -6.43 -8.45
CA PRO A 27 1.79 -7.01 -8.28
C PRO A 27 0.71 -6.23 -9.07
N PRO A 28 -0.19 -6.91 -9.82
CA PRO A 28 -1.34 -6.23 -10.38
C PRO A 28 -2.24 -5.76 -9.26
N LEU A 29 -2.71 -4.51 -9.34
CA LEU A 29 -4.00 -4.23 -8.72
C LEU A 29 -5.07 -5.10 -9.38
N PRO A 30 -6.06 -5.60 -8.63
CA PRO A 30 -7.18 -6.34 -9.21
C PRO A 30 -7.74 -5.60 -10.44
N ALA A 31 -8.02 -6.32 -11.53
CA ALA A 31 -8.56 -5.74 -12.78
C ALA A 31 -9.99 -5.14 -12.64
N ALA A 32 -10.46 -4.96 -11.40
CA ALA A 32 -11.79 -4.48 -11.05
C ALA A 32 -11.92 -2.96 -11.05
N TYR A 33 -10.82 -2.21 -11.16
CA TYR A 33 -10.84 -0.75 -11.09
C TYR A 33 -11.04 -0.09 -12.45
N GLU A 34 -11.84 0.98 -12.49
CA GLU A 34 -12.06 1.76 -13.72
C GLU A 34 -10.82 2.52 -14.18
N SER A 35 -9.93 2.84 -13.26
CA SER A 35 -8.70 3.59 -13.53
C SER A 35 -7.59 3.14 -12.60
N THR A 36 -6.38 3.07 -13.16
CA THR A 36 -5.16 2.82 -12.41
C THR A 36 -4.25 4.03 -12.56
N ILE A 37 -3.82 4.58 -11.43
CA ILE A 37 -3.00 5.78 -11.32
C ILE A 37 -1.68 5.40 -10.66
N ALA A 38 -0.57 5.81 -11.23
CA ALA A 38 0.73 5.69 -10.60
C ALA A 38 1.20 7.05 -10.07
N VAL A 39 1.61 7.07 -8.81
CA VAL A 39 2.25 8.18 -8.09
C VAL A 39 3.75 7.91 -8.10
N LEU A 40 4.52 8.78 -8.74
CA LEU A 40 5.97 8.61 -8.85
C LEU A 40 6.67 9.00 -7.55
N HIS A 41 7.50 8.12 -7.00
CA HIS A 41 8.32 8.47 -5.85
C HIS A 41 9.39 9.52 -6.22
N PRO A 42 9.98 10.22 -5.24
CA PRO A 42 11.13 11.09 -5.50
C PRO A 42 12.24 10.34 -6.24
N GLY A 43 12.87 11.00 -7.22
CA GLY A 43 13.92 10.40 -8.05
C GLY A 43 13.44 9.44 -9.15
N ALA A 44 12.17 9.02 -9.13
CA ALA A 44 11.61 8.22 -10.22
C ALA A 44 11.35 9.08 -11.47
N GLU A 45 11.70 8.52 -12.63
CA GLU A 45 11.47 9.11 -13.94
C GLU A 45 10.38 8.33 -14.70
N PRO A 46 9.51 9.02 -15.46
CA PRO A 46 8.49 8.35 -16.25
C PRO A 46 9.08 7.44 -17.34
N ALA A 47 8.52 6.24 -17.57
CA ALA A 47 8.85 5.52 -18.81
C ALA A 47 8.43 6.37 -20.01
N THR A 48 9.34 6.51 -20.97
CA THR A 48 9.13 7.29 -22.18
C THR A 48 8.64 6.45 -23.35
N SER A 49 8.72 5.11 -23.26
CA SER A 49 8.49 4.22 -24.41
C SER A 49 7.57 3.03 -24.15
N ASP A 50 7.33 2.63 -22.90
CA ASP A 50 6.45 1.50 -22.56
C ASP A 50 5.36 1.98 -21.60
N LEU A 51 4.10 1.73 -21.97
CA LEU A 51 2.92 2.06 -21.15
C LEU A 51 2.45 0.84 -20.33
N THR A 52 2.98 -0.36 -20.59
CA THR A 52 2.56 -1.61 -19.94
C THR A 52 3.28 -1.87 -18.63
N ALA A 53 4.54 -1.43 -18.53
CA ALA A 53 5.23 -1.13 -17.29
C ALA A 53 5.41 0.39 -17.26
N PRO A 54 4.67 1.14 -16.44
CA PRO A 54 4.60 2.60 -16.61
C PRO A 54 5.94 3.31 -16.35
N PHE A 55 6.97 2.60 -15.85
CA PHE A 55 8.26 3.16 -15.46
C PHE A 55 9.45 2.23 -15.78
N LEU A 56 10.56 2.87 -16.21
CA LEU A 56 11.90 2.32 -16.25
C LEU A 56 12.79 3.27 -15.43
N GLY A 57 13.40 2.76 -14.37
CA GLY A 57 14.34 3.49 -13.53
C GLY A 57 15.01 2.52 -12.55
N PRO A 58 16.17 2.86 -11.97
CA PRO A 58 16.66 2.09 -10.84
C PRO A 58 15.57 2.06 -9.76
N PRO A 59 15.45 0.99 -8.96
CA PRO A 59 14.65 1.06 -7.73
C PRO A 59 15.03 2.35 -7.03
N SER A 60 14.01 3.14 -6.67
CA SER A 60 14.22 4.47 -6.09
C SER A 60 15.27 4.34 -4.99
N VAL A 61 16.24 5.26 -4.94
CA VAL A 61 17.25 5.26 -3.87
C VAL A 61 16.60 5.45 -2.49
N GLU A 62 15.35 5.92 -2.47
CA GLU A 62 14.50 6.08 -1.28
C GLU A 62 13.39 5.01 -1.21
N GLY A 63 12.92 4.39 -2.31
CA GLY A 63 11.95 3.29 -2.30
C GLY A 63 10.52 3.61 -1.80
N HIS A 64 10.23 4.85 -1.42
CA HIS A 64 8.94 5.24 -0.85
C HIS A 64 8.45 6.62 -1.32
N PRO A 65 7.14 6.94 -1.20
CA PRO A 65 6.64 8.30 -1.42
C PRO A 65 7.30 9.30 -0.46
N SER A 66 7.47 10.55 -0.87
CA SER A 66 7.89 11.62 0.06
C SER A 66 6.83 11.91 1.12
N ASP A 67 7.21 12.47 2.27
CA ASP A 67 6.28 12.90 3.34
C ASP A 67 5.15 13.80 2.81
N ARG A 68 5.48 14.66 1.85
CA ARG A 68 4.50 15.55 1.21
C ARG A 68 3.50 14.76 0.36
N GLN A 69 3.95 13.73 -0.36
CA GLN A 69 3.07 12.84 -1.11
C GLN A 69 2.21 12.00 -0.18
N LYS A 70 2.79 11.42 0.89
CA LYS A 70 2.07 10.68 1.94
C LYS A 70 0.94 11.54 2.53
N THR A 71 1.26 12.74 2.99
CA THR A 71 0.28 13.70 3.57
C THR A 71 -0.86 14.02 2.60
N VAL A 72 -0.54 14.20 1.32
CA VAL A 72 -1.53 14.53 0.28
C VAL A 72 -2.41 13.32 -0.06
N LEU A 73 -1.83 12.12 -0.16
CA LEU A 73 -2.56 10.88 -0.35
C LEU A 73 -3.52 10.65 0.82
N ASP A 74 -3.04 10.73 2.05
CA ASP A 74 -3.84 10.57 3.27
C ASP A 74 -5.07 11.49 3.23
N ARG A 75 -4.85 12.78 2.98
CA ARG A 75 -5.94 13.77 2.86
C ARG A 75 -6.96 13.39 1.78
N ILE A 76 -6.50 12.95 0.59
CA ILE A 76 -7.38 12.60 -0.52
C ILE A 76 -8.19 11.34 -0.20
N LEU A 77 -7.55 10.29 0.32
CA LEU A 77 -8.19 9.01 0.63
C LEU A 77 -9.21 9.16 1.77
N LEU A 78 -8.85 9.93 2.82
CA LEU A 78 -9.75 10.25 3.92
C LEU A 78 -10.95 11.08 3.45
N ALA A 79 -10.74 12.06 2.58
CA ALA A 79 -11.84 12.86 2.03
C ALA A 79 -12.74 12.10 1.04
N ALA A 80 -12.21 11.09 0.37
CA ALA A 80 -12.97 10.26 -0.57
C ALA A 80 -13.81 9.20 0.14
N THR A 81 -13.27 8.59 1.20
CA THR A 81 -13.87 7.41 1.85
C THR A 81 -14.54 7.75 3.18
N GLY A 82 -14.02 8.75 3.88
CA GLY A 82 -14.36 9.06 5.27
C GLY A 82 -13.32 8.49 6.25
N PRO A 83 -12.99 9.23 7.32
CA PRO A 83 -11.95 8.83 8.27
C PRO A 83 -12.27 7.57 9.07
N ASP A 84 -13.55 7.37 9.40
CA ASP A 84 -14.03 6.22 10.18
C ASP A 84 -14.41 5.02 9.31
N ALA A 85 -14.20 5.10 7.99
CA ALA A 85 -14.52 4.01 7.08
C ALA A 85 -13.66 2.77 7.43
N PRO A 86 -14.25 1.56 7.49
CA PRO A 86 -13.48 0.34 7.70
C PRO A 86 -12.49 0.12 6.55
N ALA A 87 -11.24 -0.16 6.89
CA ALA A 87 -10.15 -0.36 5.95
C ALA A 87 -9.21 -1.46 6.45
N CYS A 88 -8.33 -1.89 5.55
CA CYS A 88 -7.32 -2.91 5.79
C CYS A 88 -5.99 -2.42 5.23
N LEU A 89 -4.92 -2.78 5.93
CA LEU A 89 -3.55 -2.41 5.59
C LEU A 89 -2.68 -3.65 5.60
N ALA A 90 -1.78 -3.74 4.61
CA ALA A 90 -0.64 -4.63 4.63
C ALA A 90 0.64 -3.80 4.67
N SER A 91 1.53 -4.16 5.57
CA SER A 91 2.81 -3.51 5.78
C SER A 91 3.93 -4.54 5.66
N TYR A 92 5.08 -4.16 5.13
CA TYR A 92 6.23 -5.06 5.03
C TYR A 92 6.72 -5.49 6.41
N ASP A 93 6.86 -6.79 6.67
CA ASP A 93 7.38 -7.31 7.94
C ASP A 93 8.86 -7.72 7.79
N PRO A 94 9.84 -6.85 8.10
CA PRO A 94 11.27 -7.12 7.87
C PRO A 94 11.84 -8.28 8.69
N HIS A 95 11.05 -8.85 9.61
CA HIS A 95 11.42 -10.00 10.42
C HIS A 95 10.60 -11.24 10.01
N PRO A 96 10.90 -11.83 8.83
CA PRO A 96 10.33 -13.13 8.48
C PRO A 96 10.76 -14.09 9.59
N ALA A 97 9.79 -14.62 10.34
CA ALA A 97 10.04 -15.40 11.54
C ALA A 97 11.16 -16.42 11.32
N ASP A 98 12.34 -16.16 11.87
CA ASP A 98 13.26 -17.22 12.22
C ASP A 98 12.59 -17.96 13.38
N PRO A 99 12.19 -19.23 13.21
CA PRO A 99 11.54 -19.99 14.26
C PRO A 99 12.44 -20.20 15.49
N THR A 100 13.73 -19.86 15.42
CA THR A 100 14.68 -19.88 16.54
C THR A 100 14.84 -18.54 17.26
N LEU A 101 14.45 -17.42 16.62
CA LEU A 101 14.30 -16.12 17.27
C LEU A 101 12.87 -16.03 17.80
N GLY A 102 12.63 -16.73 18.91
CA GLY A 102 11.36 -16.77 19.63
C GLY A 102 10.93 -15.45 20.29
N ASP A 103 11.29 -14.30 19.72
CA ASP A 103 10.84 -13.02 20.19
C ASP A 103 10.71 -12.09 18.97
N LEU A 104 9.46 -11.89 18.57
CA LEU A 104 9.07 -10.72 17.81
C LEU A 104 9.66 -9.53 18.56
N GLY A 105 10.50 -8.71 17.93
CA GLY A 105 10.77 -7.40 18.50
C GLY A 105 9.41 -6.77 18.79
N ASP A 106 9.13 -6.52 20.07
CA ASP A 106 7.84 -6.15 20.66
C ASP A 106 6.86 -5.53 19.63
N LEU A 107 6.03 -6.37 18.98
CA LEU A 107 4.93 -5.89 18.14
C LEU A 107 3.86 -5.18 19.01
N GLY A 108 4.06 -5.12 20.33
CA GLY A 108 3.16 -4.53 21.31
C GLY A 108 1.74 -5.06 21.13
N ASP A 109 0.81 -4.13 21.15
CA ASP A 109 -0.62 -4.38 21.01
C ASP A 109 -1.03 -4.98 19.64
N LEU A 110 -0.13 -5.02 18.64
CA LEU A 110 -0.43 -5.62 17.34
C LEU A 110 -0.27 -7.13 17.32
N GLY A 111 0.46 -7.73 18.26
CA GLY A 111 0.74 -9.18 18.25
C GLY A 111 -0.53 -10.04 18.21
N ASP A 112 -1.60 -9.59 18.86
CA ASP A 112 -2.89 -10.29 18.91
C ASP A 112 -3.85 -9.90 17.77
N LEU A 113 -3.56 -8.82 17.06
CA LEU A 113 -4.42 -8.25 16.00
C LEU A 113 -3.91 -8.56 14.61
N ALA A 114 -2.60 -8.62 14.43
CA ALA A 114 -1.98 -8.70 13.13
C ALA A 114 -1.96 -10.13 12.58
N GLU A 115 -2.25 -10.27 11.31
CA GLU A 115 -2.08 -11.51 10.56
C GLU A 115 -0.82 -11.45 9.71
N ARG A 116 -0.08 -12.55 9.67
CA ARG A 116 1.12 -12.65 8.82
C ARG A 116 0.83 -13.43 7.55
N VAL A 117 1.20 -12.85 6.42
CA VAL A 117 1.12 -13.51 5.11
C VAL A 117 2.49 -13.44 4.45
N ILE A 118 3.02 -14.58 4.02
CA ILE A 118 4.31 -14.64 3.33
C ILE A 118 4.06 -14.63 1.82
N GLY A 119 4.52 -13.57 1.15
CA GLY A 119 4.53 -13.42 -0.30
C GLY A 119 5.93 -13.33 -0.86
N HIS A 120 6.11 -12.51 -1.90
CA HIS A 120 7.46 -12.16 -2.38
C HIS A 120 8.24 -11.40 -1.29
N ILE A 121 7.53 -10.60 -0.48
CA ILE A 121 7.97 -10.16 0.84
C ILE A 121 6.98 -10.66 1.93
N PRO A 122 7.42 -10.80 3.18
CA PRO A 122 6.55 -10.98 4.33
C PRO A 122 5.68 -9.74 4.60
N TYR A 123 4.40 -9.95 4.92
CA TYR A 123 3.44 -8.89 5.23
C TYR A 123 2.84 -9.05 6.63
N LEU A 124 2.64 -7.93 7.30
CA LEU A 124 1.81 -7.75 8.48
C LEU A 124 0.48 -7.10 8.07
N LEU A 125 -0.65 -7.76 8.35
CA LEU A 125 -1.97 -7.30 7.98
C LEU A 125 -2.79 -6.92 9.21
N VAL A 126 -3.45 -5.77 9.15
CA VAL A 126 -4.38 -5.29 10.19
C VAL A 126 -5.61 -4.65 9.54
N ALA A 127 -6.66 -4.51 10.32
CA ALA A 127 -7.85 -3.75 9.93
C ALA A 127 -8.16 -2.64 10.95
N GLY A 128 -9.04 -1.72 10.58
CA GLY A 128 -9.50 -0.63 11.43
C GLY A 128 -10.01 0.57 10.65
N PRO A 129 -10.29 1.70 11.34
CA PRO A 129 -10.67 2.96 10.70
C PRO A 129 -9.56 3.45 9.76
N LEU A 130 -9.94 3.95 8.58
CA LEU A 130 -8.98 4.45 7.60
C LEU A 130 -8.01 5.50 8.19
N GLN A 131 -8.49 6.41 9.05
CA GLN A 131 -7.63 7.42 9.70
C GLN A 131 -6.50 6.84 10.55
N ASP A 132 -6.63 5.59 11.01
CA ASP A 132 -5.63 4.90 11.82
C ASP A 132 -4.62 4.11 10.95
N LEU A 133 -4.90 3.96 9.66
CA LEU A 133 -4.19 3.10 8.70
C LEU A 133 -3.53 3.86 7.54
N VAL A 134 -3.84 5.15 7.35
CA VAL A 134 -3.14 6.01 6.39
C VAL A 134 -1.67 6.22 6.79
N TYR A 135 -0.81 6.64 5.86
CA TYR A 135 0.65 6.69 6.04
C TYR A 135 1.06 7.41 7.33
N ALA A 136 0.60 8.65 7.52
CA ALA A 136 1.01 9.45 8.67
C ALA A 136 0.63 8.82 10.02
N ALA A 137 -0.54 8.20 10.11
CA ALA A 137 -1.01 7.58 11.34
C ALA A 137 -0.37 6.21 11.58
N TRP A 138 -0.13 5.44 10.52
CA TRP A 138 0.50 4.14 10.61
C TRP A 138 1.98 4.26 10.96
N GLU A 139 2.73 5.07 10.21
CA GLU A 139 4.17 5.26 10.41
C GLU A 139 4.49 5.87 11.77
N ALA A 140 3.66 6.79 12.28
CA ALA A 140 3.85 7.39 13.61
C ALA A 140 3.73 6.40 14.79
N ARG A 141 3.29 5.16 14.56
CA ARG A 141 3.26 4.10 15.59
C ARG A 141 4.62 3.44 15.80
N TRP A 142 5.57 3.68 14.90
CA TRP A 142 6.83 2.98 14.85
C TRP A 142 7.98 3.97 15.04
N ASP A 143 9.01 3.58 15.78
CA ASP A 143 10.24 4.36 15.94
C ASP A 143 11.19 4.19 14.73
N TYR A 144 10.76 3.44 13.71
CA TYR A 144 11.47 3.15 12.49
C TYR A 144 10.52 3.18 11.30
N GLU A 145 11.05 3.20 10.08
CA GLU A 145 10.23 3.24 8.88
C GLU A 145 9.49 1.91 8.68
N GLN A 146 8.16 1.98 8.76
CA GLN A 146 7.27 0.84 8.57
C GLN A 146 6.32 1.16 7.39
N PRO A 147 6.73 0.86 6.14
CA PRO A 147 6.04 1.37 4.97
C PRO A 147 4.67 0.70 4.78
N VAL A 148 3.67 1.50 4.45
CA VAL A 148 2.37 0.99 3.97
C VAL A 148 2.59 0.36 2.60
N THR A 149 2.49 -0.97 2.50
CA THR A 149 2.67 -1.68 1.24
C THR A 149 1.37 -1.84 0.47
N MET A 150 0.26 -2.08 1.17
CA MET A 150 -1.07 -1.99 0.59
C MET A 150 -2.06 -1.37 1.57
N LEU A 151 -3.04 -0.64 1.04
CA LEU A 151 -4.13 -0.06 1.81
C LEU A 151 -5.40 -0.08 0.97
N TRP A 152 -6.51 -0.53 1.54
CA TRP A 152 -7.80 -0.56 0.86
C TRP A 152 -8.97 -0.43 1.85
N PRO A 153 -10.08 0.20 1.47
CA PRO A 153 -11.32 0.19 2.24
C PRO A 153 -11.95 -1.21 2.19
N ALA A 154 -12.73 -1.59 3.19
CA ALA A 154 -13.35 -2.92 3.27
C ALA A 154 -14.29 -3.23 2.09
N ASP A 155 -14.90 -2.19 1.50
CA ASP A 155 -15.73 -2.28 0.29
C ASP A 155 -14.93 -2.37 -1.02
N ARG A 156 -13.60 -2.23 -0.94
CA ARG A 156 -12.64 -2.32 -2.05
C ARG A 156 -12.91 -1.36 -3.19
N THR A 157 -13.56 -0.23 -2.93
CA THR A 157 -13.83 0.83 -3.93
C THR A 157 -12.55 1.43 -4.52
N TRP A 158 -11.44 1.36 -3.80
CA TRP A 158 -10.08 1.62 -4.30
C TRP A 158 -9.06 0.67 -3.67
N CYS A 159 -7.84 0.66 -4.19
CA CYS A 159 -6.72 -0.05 -3.56
C CYS A 159 -5.42 0.69 -3.89
N LEU A 160 -4.62 0.92 -2.84
CA LEU A 160 -3.28 1.44 -2.93
C LEU A 160 -2.28 0.29 -2.79
N SER A 161 -1.24 0.29 -3.62
CA SER A 161 -0.09 -0.62 -3.53
C SER A 161 1.20 0.18 -3.68
N SER A 162 2.05 0.17 -2.66
CA SER A 162 3.35 0.82 -2.63
C SER A 162 4.41 -0.21 -2.26
N ASP A 163 4.75 -1.03 -3.24
CA ASP A 163 5.77 -2.07 -3.11
C ASP A 163 7.15 -1.42 -2.88
N PRO A 164 7.92 -1.84 -1.84
CA PRO A 164 9.23 -1.25 -1.55
C PRO A 164 10.26 -1.44 -2.67
N ASP A 165 10.09 -2.46 -3.52
CA ASP A 165 10.99 -2.71 -4.64
C ASP A 165 10.64 -1.85 -5.88
N LEU A 166 9.51 -1.14 -5.85
CA LEU A 166 9.03 -0.31 -6.96
C LEU A 166 9.24 1.18 -6.69
N PRO A 167 9.70 1.97 -7.69
CA PRO A 167 9.89 3.42 -7.55
C PRO A 167 8.58 4.23 -7.66
N TYR A 168 7.43 3.60 -7.39
CA TYR A 168 6.12 4.21 -7.54
C TYR A 168 5.07 3.51 -6.68
N THR A 169 4.00 4.26 -6.37
CA THR A 169 2.79 3.73 -5.74
C THR A 169 1.69 3.66 -6.78
N VAL A 170 0.99 2.53 -6.87
CA VAL A 170 -0.16 2.34 -7.75
C VAL A 170 -1.46 2.49 -6.95
N LEU A 171 -2.43 3.19 -7.53
CA LEU A 171 -3.78 3.30 -7.00
C LEU A 171 -4.81 2.89 -8.06
N GLY A 172 -5.61 1.89 -7.73
CA GLY A 172 -6.76 1.45 -8.52
C GLY A 172 -7.99 2.07 -7.90
N CYS A 173 -8.81 2.76 -8.70
CA CYS A 173 -9.93 3.52 -8.20
C CYS A 173 -11.00 3.81 -9.27
N ASP A 174 -12.09 4.44 -8.84
CA ASP A 174 -13.08 5.02 -9.75
C ASP A 174 -12.57 6.30 -10.45
N ARG A 175 -13.35 6.80 -11.42
CA ARG A 175 -13.00 8.01 -12.17
C ARG A 175 -12.94 9.27 -11.32
N THR A 176 -13.77 9.36 -10.27
CA THR A 176 -13.86 10.55 -9.41
C THR A 176 -12.60 10.70 -8.57
N LEU A 177 -12.14 9.62 -7.95
CA LEU A 177 -10.89 9.58 -7.20
C LEU A 177 -9.70 9.73 -8.14
N ALA A 178 -9.70 9.07 -9.31
CA ALA A 178 -8.67 9.23 -10.32
C ALA A 178 -8.48 10.68 -10.76
N ALA A 179 -9.57 11.42 -11.02
CA ALA A 179 -9.51 12.82 -11.39
C ALA A 179 -8.89 13.68 -10.28
N ARG A 180 -9.29 13.46 -9.02
CA ARG A 180 -8.74 14.19 -7.87
C ARG A 180 -7.23 13.98 -7.71
N LEU A 181 -6.74 12.77 -7.95
CA LEU A 181 -5.31 12.47 -7.88
C LEU A 181 -4.55 13.17 -9.01
N LEU A 182 -5.09 13.13 -10.24
CA LEU A 182 -4.50 13.77 -11.42
C LEU A 182 -4.42 15.29 -11.30
N ASP A 183 -5.37 15.91 -10.61
CA ASP A 183 -5.39 17.35 -10.38
C ASP A 183 -4.41 17.82 -9.30
N GLU A 184 -3.74 16.92 -8.58
CA GLU A 184 -2.85 17.26 -7.46
C GLU A 184 -1.37 17.27 -7.90
N PRO A 185 -0.75 18.45 -8.06
CA PRO A 185 0.59 18.57 -8.66
C PRO A 185 1.69 17.89 -7.85
N VAL A 186 1.51 17.79 -6.53
CA VAL A 186 2.51 17.16 -5.63
C VAL A 186 2.71 15.68 -5.95
N LEU A 187 1.66 14.98 -6.41
CA LEU A 187 1.71 13.53 -6.58
C LEU A 187 2.46 13.08 -7.83
N ARG A 188 2.77 13.96 -8.79
CA ARG A 188 3.46 13.61 -10.05
C ARG A 188 2.84 12.36 -10.72
N VAL A 189 1.52 12.34 -10.83
CA VAL A 189 0.77 11.14 -11.21
C VAL A 189 0.63 10.91 -12.70
N ARG A 190 0.40 9.65 -13.10
CA ARG A 190 0.05 9.22 -14.46
C ARG A 190 -1.03 8.13 -14.46
N ARG A 191 -1.82 8.07 -15.54
CA ARG A 191 -2.66 6.89 -15.83
C ARG A 191 -1.80 5.78 -16.42
N THR A 192 -2.09 4.55 -16.03
CA THR A 192 -1.43 3.33 -16.51
C THR A 192 -2.42 2.48 -17.30
#